data_AF-A0A2D6I0M1-F1
#
_entry.id   AF-A0A2D6I0M1-F1
#
_cell.length_a   1.000
_cell.length_b   1.000
_cell.length_c   1.000
_cell.angle_alpha   90.00
_cell.angle_beta   90.00
_cell.angle_gamma   90.00
#
_symmetry.space_group_name_H-M   'P 1'
#
loop_
_entity.id
_entity.type
_entity.pdbx_description
1 polymer ?
#
loop_
_entity_poly.entity_id
_entity_poly.type
_entity_poly.pdbx_seq_one_letter_code
_entity_poly.pdbx_strand_id
1 'polypeptide(L)' 'MPAVLPIQGAIVATVFLVIAFVKVFRGVRGTDAILWNAVGVITLLYLFTSMAWIASGGLT' A
#
# COMPACT_ATOMS: atom_id res chain seq x y z
N MET A 1 -16.48 -10.24 -7.40
CA MET A 1 -15.03 -10.36 -7.71
C MET A 1 -14.48 -11.46 -6.82
N PRO A 2 -13.74 -12.46 -7.34
CA PRO A 2 -13.22 -13.52 -6.49
C PRO A 2 -12.39 -12.91 -5.36
N ALA A 3 -12.69 -13.25 -4.10
CA ALA A 3 -12.07 -12.69 -2.90
C ALA A 3 -10.53 -12.83 -2.86
N VAL A 4 -9.98 -13.70 -3.71
CA VAL A 4 -8.55 -13.91 -3.92
C VAL A 4 -7.84 -12.65 -4.46
N LEU A 5 -8.48 -11.90 -5.37
CA LEU A 5 -7.87 -10.72 -6.01
C LEU A 5 -7.63 -9.55 -5.01
N PRO A 6 -8.60 -9.14 -4.17
CA PRO A 6 -8.40 -8.10 -3.16
C PRO A 6 -7.32 -8.45 -2.13
N ILE A 7 -7.29 -9.71 -1.67
CA ILE A 7 -6.35 -10.17 -0.65
C ILE A 7 -4.91 -10.19 -1.20
N GLN A 8 -4.71 -10.68 -2.42
CA GLN A 8 -3.40 -10.65 -3.08
C GLN A 8 -2.87 -9.23 -3.24
N GLY A 9 -3.72 -8.30 -3.68
CA GLY A 9 -3.34 -6.90 -3.80
C GLY A 9 -2.98 -6.26 -2.46
N ALA A 10 -3.71 -6.59 -1.38
CA ALA A 10 -3.40 -6.11 -0.03
C ALA A 10 -2.06 -6.62 0.50
N ILE A 11 -1.70 -7.89 0.23
CA ILE A 11 -0.40 -8.47 0.59
C ILE A 11 0.73 -7.71 -0.11
N VAL A 12 0.62 -7.53 -1.44
CA VAL A 12 1.64 -6.83 -2.23
C VAL A 12 1.78 -5.37 -1.76
N ALA A 13 0.66 -4.68 -1.55
CA ALA A 13 0.66 -3.32 -1.03
C ALA A 13 1.35 -3.25 0.35
N THR A 14 1.07 -4.19 1.25
CA THR A 14 1.74 -4.23 2.56
C THR A 14 3.26 -4.35 2.43
N VAL A 15 3.76 -5.16 1.50
CA VAL A 15 5.21 -5.27 1.24
C VAL A 15 5.79 -3.95 0.75
N PHE A 16 5.14 -3.29 -0.22
CA PHE A 16 5.59 -1.98 -0.72
C PHE A 16 5.57 -0.92 0.38
N LEU A 17 4.59 -0.96 1.28
CA LEU A 17 4.51 -0.04 2.41
C LEU A 17 5.72 -0.21 3.34
N VAL A 18 6.07 -1.45 3.68
CA VAL A 18 7.24 -1.75 4.51
C VAL A 18 8.53 -1.24 3.85
N ILE A 19 8.71 -1.49 2.54
CA ILE A 19 9.88 -1.02 1.81
C ILE A 19 9.95 0.51 1.79
N ALA A 20 8.83 1.18 1.54
CA ALA A 20 8.75 2.64 1.55
C ALA A 20 9.14 3.20 2.92
N PHE A 21 8.61 2.65 4.01
CA PHE A 21 9.02 3.03 5.38
C PHE A 21 10.52 2.82 5.61
N VAL A 22 11.07 1.65 5.25
CA VAL A 22 12.50 1.36 5.40
C VAL A 22 13.35 2.39 4.64
N LYS A 23 12.95 2.78 3.44
CA LYS A 23 13.64 3.80 2.63
C LYS A 23 13.57 5.18 3.29
N VAL A 24 12.41 5.56 3.82
CA VAL A 24 12.25 6.82 4.57
C VAL A 24 13.13 6.84 5.83
N PHE A 25 13.14 5.76 6.63
CA PHE A 25 13.98 5.65 7.82
C PHE A 25 15.47 5.65 7.51
N ARG A 26 15.87 5.06 6.38
CA ARG A 26 17.26 5.11 5.89
C ARG A 26 17.65 6.48 5.34
N GLY A 27 16.74 7.44 5.30
CA GLY A 27 17.02 8.83 4.92
C GLY A 27 17.43 8.98 3.46
N VAL A 28 16.82 8.22 2.55
CA VAL A 28 17.10 8.36 1.11
C VAL A 28 16.78 9.80 0.66
N ARG A 29 17.63 10.38 -0.20
CA ARG A 29 17.55 11.80 -0.61
C ARG A 29 17.34 11.93 -2.12
N GLY A 30 16.96 13.13 -2.56
CA GLY A 30 16.79 13.47 -3.97
C GLY A 30 15.56 12.80 -4.59
N THR A 31 15.66 12.47 -5.88
CA THR A 31 14.56 11.88 -6.66
C THR A 31 14.03 10.58 -6.06
N ASP A 32 14.92 9.76 -5.50
CA ASP A 32 14.53 8.51 -4.85
C ASP A 32 13.62 8.75 -3.63
N ALA A 33 13.87 9.82 -2.86
CA ALA A 33 13.02 10.18 -1.74
C ALA A 33 11.58 10.49 -2.20
N ILE A 34 11.45 11.24 -3.29
CA ILE A 34 10.15 11.62 -3.86
C ILE A 34 9.41 10.37 -4.33
N LEU A 35 10.10 9.47 -5.03
CA LEU A 35 9.53 8.20 -5.48
C LEU A 35 9.05 7.34 -4.31
N TRP A 36 9.87 7.14 -3.29
CA TRP A 36 9.50 6.29 -2.14
C TRP A 36 8.39 6.91 -1.29
N ASN A 37 8.31 8.24 -1.19
CA ASN A 37 7.18 8.92 -0.57
C ASN A 37 5.89 8.74 -1.40
N ALA A 38 5.95 8.91 -2.72
CA ALA A 38 4.80 8.71 -3.60
C ALA A 38 4.29 7.26 -3.56
N VAL A 39 5.20 6.29 -3.62
CA VAL A 39 4.87 4.87 -3.45
C VAL A 39 4.21 4.63 -2.10
N GLY A 40 4.77 5.16 -1.01
CA GLY A 40 4.19 5.03 0.33
C GLY A 40 2.76 5.58 0.43
N VAL A 41 2.52 6.79 -0.10
CA VAL A 41 1.20 7.43 -0.10
C VAL A 41 0.18 6.65 -0.93
N ILE A 42 0.53 6.26 -2.15
CA ILE A 42 -0.37 5.48 -3.03
C ILE A 42 -0.71 4.14 -2.37
N THR A 43 0.28 3.50 -1.77
CA THR A 43 0.12 2.22 -1.09
C THR A 43 -0.82 2.34 0.12
N LEU A 44 -0.68 3.41 0.91
CA LEU A 44 -1.60 3.69 2.02
C LEU A 44 -3.04 3.93 1.54
N LEU A 45 -3.21 4.71 0.48
CA LEU A 45 -4.52 4.95 -0.12
C LEU A 45 -5.16 3.66 -0.63
N TYR A 46 -4.37 2.80 -1.28
CA TYR A 46 -4.84 1.50 -1.75
C TYR A 46 -5.31 0.61 -0.59
N LEU A 47 -4.51 0.49 0.47
CA LEU A 47 -4.86 -0.32 1.64
C LEU A 47 -6.10 0.24 2.36
N PHE A 48 -6.18 1.55 2.52
CA PHE A 48 -7.35 2.21 3.10
C PHE A 48 -8.62 1.92 2.29
N THR A 49 -8.55 2.08 0.95
CA THR A 49 -9.68 1.84 0.05
C THR A 49 -10.09 0.37 0.06
N SER A 50 -9.12 -0.54 0.09
CA SER A 50 -9.36 -1.98 0.21
C SER A 50 -10.07 -2.33 1.51
N MET A 51 -9.64 -1.75 2.64
CA MET A 51 -10.28 -1.94 3.94
C MET A 51 -11.68 -1.33 4.00
N ALA A 52 -11.88 -0.14 3.42
CA ALA A 52 -13.19 0.50 3.34
C ALA A 52 -14.17 -0.36 2.53
N TRP A 53 -13.72 -0.92 1.41
CA TRP A 53 -14.52 -1.84 0.59
C TRP A 53 -14.89 -3.12 1.36
N ILE A 54 -13.94 -3.72 2.07
CA ILE A 54 -14.21 -4.87 2.96
C ILE A 54 -15.25 -4.50 4.02
N ALA A 55 -15.08 -3.37 4.70
CA ALA A 55 -16.00 -2.90 5.74
C ALA A 55 -17.41 -2.61 5.21
N SER A 56 -17.55 -2.22 3.94
CA SER A 56 -18.83 -1.99 3.27
C SER A 56 -19.56 -3.27 2.80
N GLY A 57 -19.08 -4.46 3.19
CA GLY A 57 -19.71 -5.73 2.81
C GLY A 57 -19.20 -6.29 1.48
N GLY A 58 -18.04 -5.86 0.98
CA GLY A 58 -17.48 -6.37 -0.28
C GLY A 58 -17.16 -7.88 -0.27
N LEU A 59 -17.05 -8.49 0.91
CA LEU A 59 -16.73 -9.91 1.09
C LEU A 59 -17.96 -10.83 1.28
N THR A 60 -19.16 -10.26 1.43
CA THR A 60 -20.44 -11.00 1.52
C THR A 60 -21.11 -11.11 0.16
#